data_AF-A0A0C3JAF3-F1
#
_entry.id   AF-A0A0C3JAF3-F1
#
_cell.length_a   1.000
_cell.length_b   1.000
_cell.length_c   1.000
_cell.angle_alpha   90.00
_cell.angle_beta   90.00
_cell.angle_gamma   90.00
#
_symmetry.space_group_name_H-M   'P 1'
#
loop_
_entity.id
_entity.type
_entity.pdbx_description
1 polymer ?
#
loop_
_entity_poly.entity_id
_entity_poly.type
_entity_poly.pdbx_seq_one_letter_code
_entity_poly.pdbx_strand_id
1 'polypeptide(L)'
;MDLVSTLIQLVTVTVTSELASHSYQNNPNNVYMLNRGGVFDLTAVAATHQRVFSMVSTKSVLQYGGMASDAIFPVQVSALCNGVSGSVSPWVTLDSANNTDPNAQYHDFRAFTNDSRPNWYFKSMTIMRWNNRVGYVGYTPSEIKDMANSGSSVGILDGLIYDLTTYLSYPPAVITPTGTQAGGGIDTQFMSSTIVDLFKINSGQDFTKKFKDGLGLDSATLESQKTCLRNLFLIGAVDNRNSPQCLFSQYILLVLSVLMVSIIGFKFIASINFGAVRAPEDHDKFVICQVPCYTEGEASLQRTINSLAVLKYDDKRKLILIVCDGNIVGSGNDCPTPHIVLDILGADPNLDPEPLSFVSIGEGARQHNMAKVYSGREADREVTSRKSW
;
A
#
# COMPACT_ATOMS: atom_id res chain seq x y z
N MET A 1 20.09 -12.17 12.72
CA MET A 1 20.32 -10.88 12.04
C MET A 1 19.49 -10.87 10.74
N ASP A 2 18.24 -11.30 10.80
CA ASP A 2 17.05 -10.60 11.29
C ASP A 2 16.32 -9.93 10.13
N LEU A 3 15.67 -10.79 9.35
CA LEU A 3 14.61 -10.44 8.41
C LEU A 3 13.47 -9.63 9.07
N VAL A 4 13.41 -9.59 10.41
CA VAL A 4 12.51 -8.75 11.21
C VAL A 4 12.87 -7.26 11.13
N SER A 5 14.12 -6.90 10.78
CA SER A 5 14.50 -5.48 10.56
C SER A 5 14.05 -4.93 9.20
N THR A 6 13.55 -5.79 8.30
CA THR A 6 13.14 -5.43 6.92
C THR A 6 11.62 -5.33 6.76
N LEU A 7 10.89 -5.32 7.87
CA LEU A 7 9.52 -4.83 7.95
C LEU A 7 9.54 -3.53 8.74
N ILE A 8 10.12 -2.48 8.17
CA ILE A 8 9.58 -1.14 8.39
C ILE A 8 8.21 -1.18 7.73
N GLN A 9 7.26 -1.76 8.47
CA GLN A 9 5.85 -1.66 8.24
C GLN A 9 5.60 -0.20 7.92
N LEU A 10 5.01 0.10 6.76
CA LEU A 10 4.59 1.46 6.42
C LEU A 10 3.92 2.01 7.68
N VAL A 11 4.62 2.90 8.37
CA VAL A 11 4.06 3.58 9.52
C VAL A 11 3.04 4.48 8.87
N THR A 12 1.78 4.05 8.84
CA THR A 12 0.70 4.94 8.45
C THR A 12 0.71 6.04 9.49
N VAL A 13 1.12 7.22 9.06
CA VAL A 13 1.25 8.40 9.92
C VAL A 13 0.03 9.27 9.68
N THR A 14 -0.82 9.40 10.70
CA THR A 14 -2.01 10.29 10.68
C THR A 14 -1.67 11.55 11.44
N VAL A 15 -1.82 12.74 10.86
CA VAL A 15 -1.58 13.99 11.62
C VAL A 15 -2.71 14.26 12.60
N THR A 16 -2.45 15.04 13.66
CA THR A 16 -3.46 15.38 14.68
C THR A 16 -4.72 16.04 14.09
N SER A 17 -4.56 16.87 13.04
CA SER A 17 -5.69 17.48 12.31
C SER A 17 -6.51 16.46 11.53
N GLU A 18 -5.85 15.45 10.96
CA GLU A 18 -6.51 14.35 10.25
C GLU A 18 -7.29 13.48 11.24
N LEU A 19 -6.73 13.19 12.42
CA LEU A 19 -7.43 12.48 13.49
C LEU A 19 -8.75 13.18 13.86
N ALA A 20 -8.76 14.49 14.06
CA ALA A 20 -9.97 15.25 14.41
C ALA A 20 -11.08 15.17 13.33
N SER A 21 -10.70 14.96 12.06
CA SER A 21 -11.66 14.74 10.97
C SER A 21 -12.31 13.35 11.02
N HIS A 22 -11.69 12.39 11.70
CA HIS A 22 -12.19 11.04 11.96
C HIS A 22 -12.95 10.94 13.30
N SER A 23 -13.71 11.99 13.66
CA SER A 23 -14.63 11.97 14.80
C SER A 23 -15.98 11.36 14.40
N TYR A 24 -16.77 10.93 15.39
CA TYR A 24 -18.12 10.41 15.14
C TYR A 24 -19.04 11.45 14.47
N GLN A 25 -18.83 12.74 14.73
CA GLN A 25 -19.60 13.83 14.15
C GLN A 25 -19.22 14.09 12.68
N ASN A 26 -17.93 14.02 12.36
CA ASN A 26 -17.40 14.37 11.05
C ASN A 26 -17.39 13.17 10.09
N ASN A 27 -17.12 11.96 10.60
CA ASN A 27 -17.01 10.74 9.81
C ASN A 27 -17.52 9.51 10.58
N PRO A 28 -18.85 9.33 10.70
CA PRO A 28 -19.46 8.30 11.55
C PRO A 28 -19.14 6.85 11.14
N ASN A 29 -18.69 6.62 9.90
CA ASN A 29 -18.36 5.29 9.40
C ASN A 29 -16.88 4.94 9.58
N ASN A 30 -16.02 5.93 9.78
CA ASN A 30 -14.56 5.74 9.88
C ASN A 30 -14.01 6.59 11.03
N VAL A 31 -14.27 6.13 12.24
CA VAL A 31 -13.95 6.85 13.48
C VAL A 31 -12.63 6.34 14.05
N TYR A 32 -11.69 7.24 14.32
CA TYR A 32 -10.37 6.90 14.86
C TYR A 32 -10.16 7.47 16.25
N MET A 33 -9.45 6.74 17.10
CA MET A 33 -8.97 7.23 18.39
C MET A 33 -7.46 7.15 18.49
N LEU A 34 -6.88 8.03 19.29
CA LEU A 34 -5.46 8.01 19.65
C LEU A 34 -5.29 7.42 21.06
N ASN A 35 -4.40 6.44 21.20
CA ASN A 35 -3.91 5.98 22.50
C ASN A 35 -2.39 5.73 22.44
N ARG A 36 -1.63 6.47 23.24
CA ARG A 36 -0.18 6.38 23.43
C ARG A 36 0.56 6.26 22.09
N GLY A 37 0.27 7.23 21.23
CA GLY A 37 0.81 7.36 19.88
C GLY A 37 0.22 6.43 18.83
N GLY A 38 -0.51 5.38 19.20
CA GLY A 38 -1.20 4.51 18.25
C GLY A 38 -2.55 5.08 17.82
N VAL A 39 -2.86 5.00 16.53
CA VAL A 39 -4.17 5.34 15.97
C VAL A 39 -4.95 4.05 15.73
N PHE A 40 -6.19 3.99 16.20
CA PHE A 40 -7.03 2.80 16.18
C PHE A 40 -8.38 3.07 15.55
N ASP A 41 -8.87 2.11 14.77
CA ASP A 41 -10.23 2.07 14.25
C ASP A 41 -11.23 1.77 15.38
N LEU A 42 -11.93 2.82 15.78
CA LEU A 42 -12.90 2.79 16.86
C LEU A 42 -14.24 2.19 16.41
N THR A 43 -14.55 2.16 15.10
CA THR A 43 -15.77 1.56 14.57
C THR A 43 -15.81 0.07 14.90
N ALA A 44 -14.72 -0.64 14.63
CA ALA A 44 -14.58 -2.06 14.93
C ALA A 44 -14.44 -2.35 16.44
N VAL A 45 -13.75 -1.48 17.18
CA VAL A 45 -13.63 -1.58 18.64
C VAL A 45 -14.98 -1.39 19.31
N ALA A 46 -15.77 -0.39 18.93
CA ALA A 46 -17.09 -0.13 19.50
C ALA A 46 -18.04 -1.31 19.32
N ALA A 47 -18.05 -1.94 18.13
CA ALA A 47 -18.87 -3.13 17.87
C ALA A 47 -18.44 -4.35 18.71
N THR A 48 -17.15 -4.51 18.97
CA THR A 48 -16.63 -5.60 19.81
C THR A 48 -16.88 -5.31 21.29
N HIS A 49 -16.66 -4.06 21.72
CA HIS A 49 -16.90 -3.60 23.07
C HIS A 49 -18.37 -3.77 23.48
N GLN A 50 -19.32 -3.42 22.62
CA GLN A 50 -20.75 -3.62 22.89
C GLN A 50 -21.14 -5.10 22.99
N ARG A 51 -20.49 -5.99 22.22
CA ARG A 51 -20.75 -7.44 22.28
C ARG A 51 -20.28 -8.07 23.58
N VAL A 52 -19.15 -7.62 24.11
CA VAL A 52 -18.60 -8.09 25.39
C VAL A 52 -19.30 -7.42 26.57
N PHE A 53 -19.61 -6.12 26.44
CA PHE A 53 -20.24 -5.28 27.46
C PHE A 53 -21.52 -4.66 26.92
N SER A 54 -22.61 -5.41 26.94
CA SER A 54 -23.91 -5.00 26.38
C SER A 54 -24.52 -3.73 27.00
N MET A 55 -24.05 -3.34 28.18
CA MET A 55 -24.48 -2.14 28.89
C MET A 55 -23.87 -0.84 28.34
N VAL A 56 -22.79 -0.93 27.57
CA VAL A 56 -22.11 0.24 26.97
C VAL A 56 -22.50 0.34 25.51
N SER A 57 -23.18 1.43 25.16
CA SER A 57 -23.59 1.68 23.77
C SER A 57 -22.39 1.94 22.87
N THR A 58 -22.45 1.51 21.61
CA THR A 58 -21.46 1.88 20.58
C THR A 58 -21.28 3.39 20.49
N LYS A 59 -22.36 4.16 20.59
CA LYS A 59 -22.33 5.62 20.57
C LYS A 59 -21.46 6.20 21.69
N SER A 60 -21.51 5.63 22.90
CA SER A 60 -20.68 6.07 24.03
C SER A 60 -19.19 5.82 23.78
N VAL A 61 -18.85 4.70 23.14
CA VAL A 61 -17.46 4.41 22.76
C VAL A 61 -17.01 5.37 21.66
N LEU A 62 -17.82 5.57 20.62
CA LEU A 62 -17.50 6.43 19.47
C LEU A 62 -17.31 7.91 19.83
N GLN A 63 -17.75 8.37 21.00
CA GLN A 63 -17.49 9.72 21.50
C GLN A 63 -16.00 10.02 21.73
N TYR A 64 -15.17 8.99 21.90
CA TYR A 64 -13.71 9.12 21.97
C TYR A 64 -13.05 9.27 20.59
N GLY A 65 -13.86 9.30 19.52
CA GLY A 65 -13.42 9.51 18.15
C GLY A 65 -12.85 10.91 17.92
N GLY A 66 -11.72 10.98 17.24
CA GLY A 66 -11.04 12.21 16.86
C GLY A 66 -10.21 12.86 17.95
N MET A 67 -9.97 12.17 19.07
CA MET A 67 -9.20 12.70 20.20
C MET A 67 -8.27 11.68 20.85
N ALA A 68 -7.34 12.18 21.68
CA ALA A 68 -6.52 11.35 22.55
C ALA A 68 -7.37 10.77 23.70
N SER A 69 -7.23 9.47 23.92
CA SER A 69 -7.98 8.69 24.91
C SER A 69 -7.03 7.94 25.83
N ASP A 70 -5.93 8.58 26.23
CA ASP A 70 -4.96 7.97 27.14
C ASP A 70 -5.51 7.86 28.56
N ALA A 71 -6.28 8.87 28.97
CA ALA A 71 -6.88 9.00 30.29
C ALA A 71 -7.89 7.89 30.58
N ILE A 72 -8.67 7.44 29.59
CA ILE A 72 -9.63 6.34 29.82
C ILE A 72 -8.94 5.00 30.11
N PHE A 73 -7.65 4.85 29.81
CA PHE A 73 -6.88 3.62 30.06
C PHE A 73 -5.71 3.86 31.03
N PRO A 74 -5.97 3.88 32.35
CA PRO A 74 -4.92 3.86 33.36
C PRO A 74 -4.01 2.64 33.21
N VAL A 75 -2.72 2.84 33.49
CA VAL A 75 -1.70 1.80 33.30
C VAL A 75 -1.04 1.39 34.60
N GLN A 76 -0.74 0.10 34.71
CA GLN A 76 0.06 -0.48 35.79
C GLN A 76 1.53 -0.45 35.38
N VAL A 77 2.34 0.45 35.96
CA VAL A 77 3.76 0.65 35.58
C VAL A 77 4.53 -0.67 35.69
N SER A 78 4.36 -1.38 36.80
CA SER A 78 5.03 -2.67 37.06
C SER A 78 4.71 -3.79 36.07
N ALA A 79 3.63 -3.68 35.28
CA ALA A 79 3.29 -4.65 34.24
C ALA A 79 3.86 -4.28 32.85
N LEU A 80 4.33 -3.03 32.69
CA LEU A 80 4.75 -2.47 31.41
C LEU A 80 6.24 -2.09 31.37
N CYS A 81 6.86 -1.98 32.53
CA CYS A 81 8.20 -1.47 32.72
C CYS A 81 8.89 -2.21 33.87
N ASN A 82 10.12 -2.67 33.61
CA ASN A 82 10.97 -3.31 34.62
C ASN A 82 11.85 -2.29 35.36
N GLY A 83 11.86 -1.02 34.96
CA GLY A 83 12.61 0.04 35.61
C GLY A 83 14.13 -0.12 35.50
N VAL A 84 14.88 0.48 36.43
CA VAL A 84 16.35 0.41 36.48
C VAL A 84 16.82 -0.87 37.19
N SER A 85 16.11 -1.32 38.23
CA SER A 85 16.49 -2.45 39.08
C SER A 85 15.91 -3.81 38.62
N GLY A 86 15.25 -3.85 37.45
CA GLY A 86 14.65 -5.06 36.89
C GLY A 86 13.23 -5.36 37.37
N SER A 87 12.72 -4.63 38.36
CA SER A 87 11.28 -4.62 38.70
C SER A 87 10.84 -3.25 39.23
N VAL A 88 9.56 -2.92 39.05
CA VAL A 88 8.93 -1.74 39.65
C VAL A 88 7.85 -2.21 40.62
N SER A 89 7.77 -1.56 41.78
CA SER A 89 6.73 -1.87 42.77
C SER A 89 5.33 -1.65 42.18
N PRO A 90 4.35 -2.55 42.43
CA PRO A 90 2.97 -2.38 41.96
C PRO A 90 2.28 -1.10 42.48
N TRP A 91 2.78 -0.52 43.56
CA TRP A 91 2.24 0.70 44.17
C TRP A 91 2.68 1.98 43.47
N VAL A 92 3.65 1.91 42.56
CA VAL A 92 4.15 3.07 41.83
C VAL A 92 3.21 3.40 40.67
N THR A 93 2.70 4.62 40.65
CA THR A 93 1.90 5.16 39.54
C THR A 93 2.79 5.79 38.47
N LEU A 94 2.26 5.92 37.25
CA LEU A 94 2.98 6.55 36.13
C LEU A 94 3.33 8.01 36.44
N ASP A 95 2.38 8.71 37.03
CA ASP A 95 2.45 10.12 37.39
C ASP A 95 1.52 10.38 38.58
N SER A 96 1.62 11.58 39.14
CA SER A 96 0.76 12.07 40.22
C SER A 96 -0.40 12.95 39.71
N ALA A 97 -0.64 12.99 38.40
CA ALA A 97 -1.70 13.81 37.83
C ALA A 97 -3.07 13.17 38.08
N ASN A 98 -4.06 14.01 38.35
CA ASN A 98 -5.43 13.53 38.52
C ASN A 98 -6.03 13.18 37.16
N ASN A 99 -6.54 11.96 37.06
CA ASN A 99 -7.31 11.54 35.90
C ASN A 99 -8.73 12.12 35.99
N THR A 100 -9.08 12.97 35.03
CA THR A 100 -10.38 13.65 34.98
C THR A 100 -11.40 12.93 34.11
N ASP A 101 -11.03 11.82 33.47
CA ASP A 101 -11.94 11.06 32.62
C ASP A 101 -12.94 10.26 33.48
N PRO A 102 -14.25 10.53 33.36
CA PRO A 102 -15.26 9.90 34.20
C PRO A 102 -15.43 8.39 33.95
N ASN A 103 -14.96 7.90 32.80
CA ASN A 103 -15.06 6.49 32.41
C ASN A 103 -13.77 5.70 32.69
N ALA A 104 -12.68 6.36 33.12
CA ALA A 104 -11.44 5.70 33.48
C ALA A 104 -11.62 4.65 34.59
N GLN A 105 -12.54 4.89 35.53
CA GLN A 105 -12.86 3.96 36.62
C GLN A 105 -13.28 2.56 36.14
N TYR A 106 -13.86 2.43 34.95
CA TYR A 106 -14.27 1.14 34.38
C TYR A 106 -13.12 0.37 33.72
N HIS A 107 -11.96 1.01 33.57
CA HIS A 107 -10.76 0.46 32.94
C HIS A 107 -9.55 0.50 33.89
N ASP A 108 -9.76 0.91 35.14
CA ASP A 108 -8.72 1.01 36.15
C ASP A 108 -8.60 -0.27 36.96
N PHE A 109 -7.73 -1.16 36.51
CA PHE A 109 -7.43 -2.43 37.18
C PHE A 109 -6.05 -2.43 37.86
N ARG A 110 -5.56 -1.25 38.26
CA ARG A 110 -4.26 -1.09 38.93
C ARG A 110 -4.23 -1.77 40.31
N ALA A 111 -3.04 -1.99 40.84
CA ALA A 111 -2.80 -2.76 42.07
C ALA A 111 -3.59 -2.28 43.30
N PHE A 112 -3.87 -0.98 43.37
CA PHE A 112 -4.53 -0.37 44.52
C PHE A 112 -6.06 -0.37 44.44
N THR A 113 -6.66 -0.85 43.34
CA THR A 113 -8.12 -0.94 43.20
C THR A 113 -8.66 -2.26 43.79
N ASN A 114 -9.97 -2.32 44.05
CA ASN A 114 -10.61 -3.53 44.60
C ASN A 114 -10.68 -4.71 43.61
N ASP A 115 -10.49 -4.46 42.31
CA ASP A 115 -10.46 -5.46 41.24
C ASP A 115 -9.14 -5.31 40.49
N SER A 116 -8.04 -5.74 41.11
CA SER A 116 -6.73 -5.61 40.50
C SER A 116 -6.50 -6.70 39.45
N ARG A 117 -6.13 -6.27 38.24
CA ARG A 117 -5.75 -7.14 37.12
C ARG A 117 -4.49 -6.56 36.45
N PRO A 118 -3.29 -6.83 37.00
CA PRO A 118 -2.07 -6.12 36.63
C PRO A 118 -1.75 -6.12 35.12
N ASN A 119 -2.05 -7.23 34.45
CA ASN A 119 -1.75 -7.39 33.02
C ASN A 119 -2.92 -7.01 32.08
N TRP A 120 -4.03 -6.47 32.61
CA TRP A 120 -5.22 -6.21 31.82
C TRP A 120 -4.95 -5.23 30.68
N TYR A 121 -4.35 -4.07 30.97
CA TYR A 121 -4.04 -3.07 29.94
C TYR A 121 -3.16 -3.66 28.85
N PHE A 122 -2.07 -4.35 29.23
CA PHE A 122 -1.14 -4.95 28.27
C PHE A 122 -1.85 -5.95 27.35
N LYS A 123 -2.68 -6.85 27.90
CA LYS A 123 -3.41 -7.86 27.13
C LYS A 123 -4.46 -7.22 26.21
N SER A 124 -5.30 -6.35 26.76
CA SER A 124 -6.36 -5.65 26.01
C SER A 124 -5.77 -4.81 24.87
N MET A 125 -4.73 -4.03 25.17
CA MET A 125 -4.07 -3.19 24.19
C MET A 125 -3.29 -4.01 23.15
N THR A 126 -2.76 -5.19 23.50
CA THR A 126 -2.13 -6.09 22.52
C THR A 126 -3.15 -6.59 21.49
N ILE A 127 -4.34 -7.02 21.95
CA ILE A 127 -5.42 -7.46 21.05
C ILE A 127 -5.91 -6.30 20.18
N MET A 128 -6.12 -5.13 20.78
CA MET A 128 -6.55 -3.93 20.05
C MET A 128 -5.50 -3.46 19.03
N ARG A 129 -4.21 -3.55 19.35
CA ARG A 129 -3.10 -3.25 18.42
C ARG A 129 -3.02 -4.24 17.26
N TRP A 130 -3.34 -5.51 17.50
CA TRP A 130 -3.34 -6.54 16.46
C TRP A 130 -4.53 -6.39 15.50
N ASN A 131 -5.72 -6.15 16.04
CA ASN A 131 -6.95 -6.17 15.26
C ASN A 131 -7.37 -4.80 14.69
N ASN A 132 -7.03 -3.70 15.35
CA ASN A 132 -7.66 -2.40 15.11
C ASN A 132 -6.69 -1.23 14.91
N ARG A 133 -5.37 -1.44 15.04
CA ARG A 133 -4.43 -0.34 14.82
C ARG A 133 -4.27 -0.05 13.34
N VAL A 134 -4.54 1.19 12.96
CA VAL A 134 -4.38 1.67 11.58
C VAL A 134 -2.99 2.29 11.35
N GLY A 135 -2.36 2.80 12.41
CA GLY A 135 -1.08 3.50 12.30
C GLY A 135 -0.60 4.12 13.59
N TYR A 136 0.29 5.10 13.45
CA TYR A 136 0.74 5.99 14.51
C TYR A 136 0.34 7.43 14.18
N VAL A 137 0.15 8.25 15.20
CA VAL A 137 -0.02 9.68 14.98
C VAL A 137 1.34 10.30 14.59
N GLY A 138 1.29 11.23 13.65
CA GLY A 138 2.45 11.92 13.10
C GLY A 138 2.71 13.25 13.72
N TYR A 139 3.97 13.49 14.01
CA TYR A 139 4.46 14.84 14.27
C TYR A 139 5.55 15.19 13.28
N THR A 140 5.43 16.36 12.69
CA THR A 140 6.47 16.92 11.82
C THR A 140 7.68 17.34 12.65
N PRO A 141 8.89 17.38 12.07
CA PRO A 141 10.08 17.90 12.76
C PRO A 141 9.91 19.33 13.31
N SER A 142 9.06 20.16 12.67
CA SER A 142 8.73 21.50 13.18
C SER A 142 7.94 21.43 14.47
N GLU A 143 6.85 20.64 14.51
CA GLU A 143 6.01 20.50 15.70
C GLU A 143 6.82 19.95 16.89
N ILE A 144 7.69 18.96 16.65
CA ILE A 144 8.56 18.40 17.70
C ILE A 144 9.50 19.47 18.26
N LYS A 145 10.05 20.33 17.40
CA LYS A 145 10.91 21.44 17.81
C LYS A 145 10.12 22.50 18.58
N ASP A 146 8.90 22.79 18.16
CA ASP A 146 8.02 23.75 18.84
C ASP A 146 7.58 23.24 20.22
N MET A 147 7.30 21.94 20.36
CA MET A 147 7.05 21.30 21.67
C MET A 147 8.26 21.45 22.59
N ALA A 148 9.48 21.18 22.09
CA ALA A 148 10.71 21.33 22.86
C ALA A 148 10.96 22.79 23.28
N ASN A 149 10.76 23.75 22.36
CA ASN A 149 10.88 25.18 22.64
C ASN A 149 9.84 25.66 23.67
N SER A 150 8.68 25.01 23.73
CA SER A 150 7.60 25.27 24.68
C SER A 150 7.84 24.64 26.06
N GLY A 151 9.00 23.99 26.27
CA GLY A 151 9.40 23.38 27.55
C GLY A 151 9.06 21.90 27.69
N SER A 152 8.54 21.25 26.64
CA SER A 152 8.32 19.80 26.66
C SER A 152 9.65 19.05 26.60
N SER A 153 9.73 17.90 27.27
CA SER A 153 10.87 17.00 27.22
C SER A 153 10.56 15.83 26.27
N VAL A 154 10.70 16.10 24.97
CA VAL A 154 10.35 15.16 23.89
C VAL A 154 11.59 14.72 23.12
N GLY A 155 11.56 13.53 22.55
CA GLY A 155 12.74 12.96 21.90
C GLY A 155 12.41 11.93 20.84
N ILE A 156 13.27 11.82 19.82
CA ILE A 156 13.13 10.84 18.76
C ILE A 156 14.11 9.69 19.00
N LEU A 157 13.59 8.46 18.98
CA LEU A 157 14.36 7.22 19.07
C LEU A 157 13.80 6.20 18.07
N ASP A 158 14.65 5.75 17.15
CA ASP A 158 14.32 4.81 16.06
C ASP A 158 13.07 5.25 15.25
N GLY A 159 12.91 6.56 15.01
CA GLY A 159 11.78 7.13 14.25
C GLY A 159 10.46 7.26 15.03
N LEU A 160 10.44 6.81 16.29
CA LEU A 160 9.32 7.01 17.22
C LEU A 160 9.58 8.19 18.14
N ILE A 161 8.51 8.82 18.60
CA ILE A 161 8.56 10.03 19.43
C ILE A 161 8.06 9.70 20.83
N TYR A 162 8.86 10.10 21.80
CA TYR A 162 8.62 9.85 23.22
C TYR A 162 8.51 11.17 23.97
N ASP A 163 7.68 11.19 25.01
CA ASP A 163 7.44 12.38 25.83
C ASP A 163 7.57 12.04 27.33
N LEU A 164 8.56 12.65 27.99
CA LEU A 164 8.80 12.52 29.43
C LEU A 164 8.30 13.74 30.23
N THR A 165 7.60 14.68 29.59
CA THR A 165 7.15 15.93 30.23
C THR A 165 6.30 15.66 31.46
N THR A 166 5.34 14.73 31.37
CA THR A 166 4.48 14.37 32.52
C THR A 166 5.28 13.71 33.64
N TYR A 167 6.24 12.83 33.31
CA TYR A 167 7.11 12.19 34.30
C TYR A 167 7.96 13.21 35.08
N LEU A 168 8.34 14.31 34.43
CA LEU A 168 9.13 15.39 35.01
C LEU A 168 8.30 16.39 35.81
N SER A 169 7.11 16.74 35.32
CA SER A 169 6.22 17.74 35.94
C SER A 169 5.35 17.16 37.06
N TYR A 170 4.95 15.89 36.94
CA TYR A 170 4.08 15.18 37.87
C TYR A 170 4.72 13.82 38.20
N PRO A 171 5.76 13.81 39.04
CA PRO A 171 6.58 12.62 39.25
C PRO A 171 5.75 11.43 39.77
N PRO A 172 6.19 10.20 39.47
CA PRO A 172 5.57 8.99 40.00
C PRO A 172 5.34 9.04 41.51
N ALA A 173 4.14 8.62 41.93
CA ALA A 173 3.75 8.58 43.33
C ALA A 173 3.49 7.14 43.78
N VAL A 174 3.41 6.94 45.10
CA VAL A 174 3.02 5.67 45.69
C VAL A 174 1.55 5.74 46.07
N ILE A 175 0.74 4.82 45.55
CA ILE A 175 -0.67 4.66 45.92
C ILE A 175 -0.91 3.21 46.35
N THR A 176 -1.55 3.05 47.50
CA THR A 176 -1.93 1.77 48.08
C THR A 176 -3.45 1.70 48.28
N PRO A 177 -4.03 0.49 48.43
CA PRO A 177 -5.45 0.33 48.72
C PRO A 177 -5.88 1.14 49.94
N THR A 178 -7.14 1.58 49.95
CA THR A 178 -7.73 2.36 51.04
C THR A 178 -7.51 1.67 52.39
N GLY A 179 -6.94 2.41 53.36
CA GLY A 179 -6.66 1.90 54.70
C GLY A 179 -5.34 1.12 54.85
N THR A 180 -4.53 1.04 53.80
CA THR A 180 -3.18 0.45 53.85
C THR A 180 -2.12 1.52 53.63
N GLN A 181 -0.92 1.30 54.18
CA GLN A 181 0.25 2.11 53.90
C GLN A 181 1.32 1.28 53.19
N ALA A 182 2.03 1.93 52.28
CA ALA A 182 3.14 1.30 51.61
C ALA A 182 4.29 1.06 52.61
N GLY A 183 5.00 -0.05 52.48
CA GLY A 183 6.26 -0.24 53.20
C GLY A 183 7.25 0.88 52.88
N GLY A 184 8.14 1.21 53.82
CA GLY A 184 9.19 2.19 53.58
C GLY A 184 10.16 1.74 52.48
N GLY A 185 10.76 2.70 51.76
CA GLY A 185 11.83 2.42 50.79
C GLY A 185 11.38 2.01 49.39
N ILE A 186 10.15 2.35 48.97
CA ILE A 186 9.73 2.16 47.57
C ILE A 186 10.37 3.26 46.70
N ASP A 187 11.23 2.85 45.79
CA ASP A 187 11.76 3.72 44.74
C ASP A 187 10.67 4.00 43.70
N THR A 188 10.30 5.26 43.54
CA THR A 188 9.33 5.70 42.55
C THR A 188 9.97 6.06 41.21
N GLN A 189 11.30 6.27 41.18
CA GLN A 189 12.03 6.71 40.01
C GLN A 189 12.47 5.51 39.15
N PHE A 190 11.53 4.96 38.39
CA PHE A 190 11.80 3.79 37.55
C PHE A 190 12.56 4.12 36.25
N MET A 191 12.68 5.39 35.87
CA MET A 191 13.50 5.82 34.74
C MET A 191 14.91 6.19 35.21
N SER A 192 15.94 5.71 34.48
CA SER A 192 17.33 6.05 34.76
C SER A 192 17.57 7.54 34.59
N SER A 193 18.32 8.15 35.53
CA SER A 193 18.70 9.57 35.46
C SER A 193 19.40 9.92 34.15
N THR A 194 20.23 9.02 33.61
CA THR A 194 20.90 9.20 32.32
C THR A 194 19.90 9.33 31.17
N ILE A 195 18.83 8.55 31.17
CA ILE A 195 17.77 8.63 30.15
C ILE A 195 16.97 9.92 30.36
N VAL A 196 16.61 10.24 31.61
CA VAL A 196 15.90 11.47 31.92
C VAL A 196 16.69 12.70 31.47
N ASP A 197 17.99 12.74 31.73
CA ASP A 197 18.86 13.85 31.35
C ASP A 197 19.06 13.91 29.83
N LEU A 198 19.05 12.78 29.12
CA LEU A 198 19.05 12.75 27.67
C LEU A 198 17.85 13.50 27.10
N PHE A 199 16.64 13.29 27.64
CA PHE A 199 15.44 14.00 27.20
C PHE A 199 15.46 15.49 27.57
N LYS A 200 16.03 15.86 28.72
CA LYS A 200 16.17 17.26 29.11
C LYS A 200 17.16 18.03 28.23
N ILE A 201 18.32 17.43 27.95
CA ILE A 201 19.43 18.09 27.24
C ILE A 201 19.21 18.07 25.73
N ASN A 202 18.65 16.99 25.19
CA ASN A 202 18.44 16.79 23.76
C ASN A 202 16.97 16.84 23.37
N SER A 203 16.15 17.62 24.11
CA SER A 203 14.73 17.78 23.77
C SER A 203 14.56 18.26 22.33
N GLY A 204 13.62 17.64 21.62
CA GLY A 204 13.29 17.89 20.22
C GLY A 204 14.29 17.32 19.21
N GLN A 205 15.30 16.56 19.65
CA GLN A 205 16.32 15.97 18.77
C GLN A 205 16.16 14.45 18.63
N ASP A 206 16.77 13.91 17.58
CA ASP A 206 16.99 12.48 17.42
C ASP A 206 18.29 12.06 18.13
N PHE A 207 18.13 11.26 19.19
CA PHE A 207 19.24 10.72 19.97
C PHE A 207 19.39 9.20 19.79
N THR A 208 18.83 8.64 18.71
CA THR A 208 18.91 7.20 18.39
C THR A 208 20.35 6.69 18.44
N LYS A 209 21.29 7.46 17.87
CA LYS A 209 22.71 7.10 17.89
C LYS A 209 23.27 7.07 19.31
N LYS A 210 23.05 8.13 20.10
CA LYS A 210 23.51 8.21 21.49
C LYS A 210 22.95 7.07 22.34
N PHE A 211 21.67 6.73 22.13
CA PHE A 211 21.01 5.62 22.80
C PHE A 211 21.66 4.28 22.43
N LYS A 212 21.96 4.05 21.14
CA LYS A 212 22.65 2.83 20.66
C LYS A 212 24.10 2.72 21.14
N ASP A 213 24.76 3.85 21.37
CA ASP A 213 26.09 3.91 21.98
C ASP A 213 26.06 3.54 23.49
N GLY A 214 24.88 3.29 24.05
CA GLY A 214 24.66 2.68 25.37
C GLY A 214 24.57 3.67 26.53
N LEU A 215 25.02 4.92 26.34
CA LEU A 215 24.96 5.98 27.36
C LEU A 215 25.67 5.64 28.69
N GLY A 216 26.55 4.65 28.69
CA GLY A 216 27.20 4.14 29.91
C GLY A 216 26.33 3.26 30.80
N LEU A 217 25.15 2.85 30.32
CA LEU A 217 24.29 1.85 30.97
C LEU A 217 24.68 0.44 30.50
N ASP A 218 24.47 -0.55 31.35
CA ASP A 218 24.57 -1.94 30.92
C ASP A 218 23.44 -2.29 29.94
N SER A 219 23.66 -3.30 29.09
CA SER A 219 22.74 -3.66 28.03
C SER A 219 21.35 -4.09 28.53
N ALA A 220 21.26 -4.74 29.70
CA ALA A 220 19.98 -5.20 30.23
C ALA A 220 19.15 -4.02 30.74
N THR A 221 19.79 -3.08 31.45
CA THR A 221 19.15 -1.83 31.86
C THR A 221 18.73 -1.00 30.64
N LEU A 222 19.58 -0.86 29.62
CA LEU A 222 19.24 -0.10 28.42
C LEU A 222 17.99 -0.66 27.70
N GLU A 223 17.90 -1.98 27.54
CA GLU A 223 16.73 -2.65 26.96
C GLU A 223 15.48 -2.54 27.84
N SER A 224 15.64 -2.63 29.17
CA SER A 224 14.55 -2.38 30.12
C SER A 224 14.02 -0.95 29.97
N GLN A 225 14.90 0.04 29.92
CA GLN A 225 14.55 1.45 29.75
C GLN A 225 13.90 1.71 28.38
N LYS A 226 14.40 1.08 27.30
CA LYS A 226 13.76 1.11 25.98
C LYS A 226 12.32 0.58 26.03
N THR A 227 12.10 -0.51 26.77
CA THR A 227 10.77 -1.10 26.97
C THR A 227 9.84 -0.16 27.73
N CYS A 228 10.34 0.48 28.80
CA CYS A 228 9.60 1.49 29.56
C CYS A 228 9.19 2.67 28.67
N LEU A 229 10.12 3.22 27.89
CA LEU A 229 9.85 4.28 26.90
C LEU A 229 8.74 3.87 25.92
N ARG A 230 8.87 2.69 25.31
CA ARG A 230 7.92 2.15 24.33
C ARG A 230 6.52 1.96 24.89
N ASN A 231 6.38 1.51 26.13
CA ASN A 231 5.08 1.15 26.68
C ASN A 231 4.39 2.31 27.39
N LEU A 232 5.14 3.25 27.99
CA LEU A 232 4.58 4.29 28.85
C LEU A 232 4.62 5.69 28.24
N PHE A 233 5.64 6.01 27.45
CA PHE A 233 5.94 7.39 27.04
C PHE A 233 5.85 7.64 25.53
N LEU A 234 5.41 6.65 24.76
CA LEU A 234 5.26 6.79 23.32
C LEU A 234 4.08 7.74 23.00
N ILE A 235 4.35 8.78 22.20
CA ILE A 235 3.32 9.73 21.76
C ILE A 235 3.06 9.70 20.26
N GLY A 236 3.94 9.11 19.45
CA GLY A 236 3.72 9.01 18.00
C GLY A 236 4.96 8.60 17.21
N ALA A 237 4.94 8.88 15.91
CA ALA A 237 6.04 8.66 14.99
C ALA A 237 6.37 9.93 14.20
N VAL A 238 7.60 10.03 13.69
CA VAL A 238 8.05 11.19 12.91
C VAL A 238 7.38 11.19 11.54
N ASP A 239 6.72 12.30 11.20
CA ASP A 239 6.13 12.52 9.88
C ASP A 239 7.15 13.15 8.92
N ASN A 240 7.65 12.32 7.99
CA ASN A 240 8.59 12.73 6.96
C ASN A 240 7.94 12.94 5.58
N ARG A 241 6.60 13.00 5.48
CA ARG A 241 5.90 13.17 4.19
C ARG A 241 6.29 14.46 3.47
N ASN A 242 6.50 15.54 4.22
CA ASN A 242 6.95 16.83 3.71
C ASN A 242 8.48 16.98 3.67
N SER A 243 9.24 15.90 3.85
CA SER A 243 10.70 15.96 3.77
C SER A 243 11.16 16.24 2.34
N PRO A 244 12.31 16.92 2.15
CA PRO A 244 12.85 17.18 0.81
C PRO A 244 13.06 15.92 -0.02
N GLN A 245 13.37 14.78 0.62
CA GLN A 245 13.58 13.50 -0.05
C GLN A 245 12.27 12.93 -0.63
N CYS A 246 11.18 12.99 0.14
CA CYS A 246 9.85 12.55 -0.30
C CYS A 246 9.29 13.47 -1.39
N LEU A 247 9.40 14.79 -1.19
CA LEU A 247 8.96 15.78 -2.19
C LEU A 247 9.76 15.66 -3.48
N PHE A 248 11.07 15.42 -3.41
CA PHE A 248 11.90 15.17 -4.59
C PHE A 248 11.36 14.00 -5.42
N SER A 249 11.04 12.87 -4.77
CA SER A 249 10.45 11.71 -5.46
C SER A 249 9.07 12.00 -6.07
N GLN A 250 8.25 12.82 -5.41
CA GLN A 250 6.93 13.19 -5.95
C GLN A 250 7.07 14.14 -7.16
N TYR A 251 7.92 15.16 -7.04
CA TYR A 251 8.13 16.15 -8.10
C TYR A 251 8.84 15.55 -9.32
N ILE A 252 9.82 14.65 -9.15
CA ILE A 252 10.47 13.99 -10.30
C ILE A 252 9.47 13.14 -11.10
N LEU A 253 8.60 12.38 -10.42
CA LEU A 253 7.57 11.58 -11.09
C LEU A 253 6.53 12.46 -11.79
N LEU A 254 6.13 13.58 -11.16
CA LEU A 254 5.23 14.55 -11.77
C LEU A 254 5.84 15.19 -13.02
N VAL A 255 7.11 15.62 -12.94
CA VAL A 255 7.84 16.23 -14.07
C VAL A 255 7.95 15.26 -15.25
N LEU A 256 8.33 14.00 -15.01
CA LEU A 256 8.41 12.98 -16.07
C LEU A 256 7.04 12.72 -16.71
N SER A 257 5.96 12.71 -15.91
CA SER A 257 4.60 12.53 -16.40
C SER A 257 4.14 13.70 -17.28
N VAL A 258 4.39 14.93 -16.83
CA VAL A 258 4.09 16.15 -17.62
C VAL A 258 4.88 16.14 -18.94
N LEU A 259 6.14 15.70 -18.93
CA LEU A 259 6.95 15.59 -20.14
C LEU A 259 6.34 14.58 -21.13
N MET A 260 5.91 13.40 -20.65
CA MET A 260 5.25 12.41 -21.51
C MET A 260 3.95 12.93 -22.13
N VAL A 261 3.08 13.53 -21.31
CA VAL A 261 1.81 14.11 -21.79
C VAL A 261 2.09 15.25 -22.79
N SER A 262 3.11 16.07 -22.55
CA SER A 262 3.49 17.16 -23.46
C SER A 262 3.98 16.65 -24.82
N ILE A 263 4.81 15.60 -24.86
CA ILE A 263 5.27 15.00 -26.12
C ILE A 263 4.09 14.42 -26.91
N ILE A 264 3.19 13.71 -26.23
CA ILE A 264 1.99 13.14 -26.86
C ILE A 264 1.09 14.26 -27.39
N GLY A 265 0.88 15.32 -26.59
CA GLY A 265 0.10 16.49 -27.01
C GLY A 265 0.69 17.20 -28.22
N PHE A 266 2.01 17.40 -28.25
CA PHE A 266 2.69 17.98 -29.42
C PHE A 266 2.56 17.10 -30.66
N LYS A 267 2.77 15.79 -30.53
CA LYS A 267 2.57 14.83 -31.64
C LYS A 267 1.14 14.83 -32.13
N PHE A 268 0.17 14.89 -31.23
CA PHE A 268 -1.25 14.97 -31.56
C PHE A 268 -1.55 16.24 -32.36
N ILE A 269 -1.13 17.42 -31.87
CA ILE A 269 -1.34 18.70 -32.58
C ILE A 269 -0.64 18.71 -33.94
N ALA A 270 0.60 18.19 -34.03
CA ALA A 270 1.32 18.08 -35.31
C ALA A 270 0.66 17.10 -36.29
N SER A 271 -0.03 16.07 -35.78
CA SER A 271 -0.77 15.11 -36.61
C SER A 271 -2.14 15.61 -37.08
N ILE A 272 -2.66 16.70 -36.49
CA ILE A 272 -3.86 17.39 -36.99
C ILE A 272 -3.46 18.13 -38.27
N ASN A 273 -3.50 17.39 -39.37
CA ASN A 273 -3.25 17.90 -40.69
C ASN A 273 -4.55 18.52 -41.21
N PHE A 274 -4.67 19.85 -41.14
CA PHE A 274 -5.75 20.60 -41.82
C PHE A 274 -5.51 20.75 -43.33
N GLY A 275 -4.49 20.10 -43.89
CA GLY A 275 -4.22 20.09 -45.32
C GLY A 275 -5.27 19.27 -46.08
N ALA A 276 -5.80 19.83 -47.17
CA ALA A 276 -6.68 19.11 -48.09
C ALA A 276 -5.99 17.85 -48.61
N VAL A 277 -6.73 16.73 -48.65
CA VAL A 277 -6.27 15.47 -49.24
C VAL A 277 -5.79 15.77 -50.66
N ARG A 278 -4.47 15.73 -50.90
CA ARG A 278 -3.96 15.61 -52.27
C ARG A 278 -4.44 14.25 -52.74
N ALA A 279 -5.30 14.24 -53.75
CA ALA A 279 -5.68 13.01 -54.42
C ALA A 279 -4.39 12.24 -54.75
N PRO A 280 -4.25 10.97 -54.32
CA PRO A 280 -3.07 10.18 -54.66
C PRO A 280 -2.98 10.14 -56.19
N GLU A 281 -1.78 10.37 -56.73
CA GLU A 281 -1.53 10.15 -58.16
C GLU A 281 -1.94 8.71 -58.50
N ASP A 282 -2.74 8.54 -59.55
CA ASP A 282 -3.06 7.23 -60.10
C ASP A 282 -1.75 6.61 -60.58
N HIS A 283 -1.14 5.78 -59.74
CA HIS A 283 0.07 5.07 -60.09
C HIS A 283 -0.30 3.80 -60.84
N ASP A 284 0.09 3.74 -62.10
CA ASP A 284 -0.05 2.62 -63.03
C ASP A 284 0.90 1.45 -62.66
N LYS A 285 0.88 1.02 -61.39
CA LYS A 285 1.80 0.04 -60.79
C LYS A 285 1.05 -1.22 -60.38
N PHE A 286 1.74 -2.36 -60.46
CA PHE A 286 1.26 -3.61 -59.89
C PHE A 286 1.30 -3.57 -58.36
N VAL A 287 0.25 -4.06 -57.72
CA VAL A 287 0.08 -4.07 -56.26
C VAL A 287 -0.04 -5.50 -55.76
N ILE A 288 0.80 -5.86 -54.80
CA ILE A 288 0.72 -7.14 -54.09
C ILE A 288 0.11 -6.87 -52.70
N CYS A 289 -1.07 -7.41 -52.47
CA CYS A 289 -1.75 -7.40 -51.18
C CYS A 289 -1.36 -8.67 -50.42
N GLN A 290 -0.32 -8.58 -49.58
CA GLN A 290 0.14 -9.70 -48.77
C GLN A 290 -0.74 -9.85 -47.52
N VAL A 291 -1.22 -11.07 -47.26
CA VAL A 291 -2.09 -11.41 -46.13
C VAL A 291 -1.47 -12.56 -45.35
N PRO A 292 -0.77 -12.30 -44.24
CA PRO A 292 -0.32 -13.35 -43.35
C PRO A 292 -1.48 -13.80 -42.44
N CYS A 293 -1.76 -15.10 -42.40
CA CYS A 293 -2.84 -15.68 -41.61
C CYS A 293 -2.26 -16.66 -40.57
N TYR A 294 -2.56 -16.44 -39.28
CA TYR A 294 -2.04 -17.26 -38.18
C TYR A 294 -3.19 -17.76 -37.30
N THR A 295 -3.61 -19.01 -37.45
CA THR A 295 -4.70 -19.61 -36.66
C THR A 295 -5.99 -18.77 -36.59
N GLU A 296 -6.27 -17.98 -37.62
CA GLU A 296 -7.42 -17.07 -37.67
C GLU A 296 -8.73 -17.84 -37.94
N GLY A 297 -9.86 -17.31 -37.45
CA GLY A 297 -11.18 -17.88 -37.72
C GLY A 297 -11.78 -17.46 -39.06
N GLU A 298 -12.67 -18.28 -39.61
CA GLU A 298 -13.32 -18.10 -40.93
C GLU A 298 -13.92 -16.70 -41.13
N ALA A 299 -14.66 -16.19 -40.14
CA ALA A 299 -15.32 -14.89 -40.24
C ALA A 299 -14.32 -13.71 -40.36
N SER A 300 -13.13 -13.83 -39.75
CA SER A 300 -12.07 -12.81 -39.84
C SER A 300 -11.41 -12.85 -41.22
N LEU A 301 -11.07 -14.06 -41.67
CA LEU A 301 -10.45 -14.30 -42.98
C LEU A 301 -11.36 -13.83 -44.12
N GLN A 302 -12.64 -14.18 -44.07
CA GLN A 302 -13.62 -13.78 -45.08
C GLN A 302 -13.74 -12.26 -45.19
N ARG A 303 -13.81 -11.55 -44.06
CA ARG A 303 -13.91 -10.07 -44.06
C ARG A 303 -12.66 -9.43 -44.65
N THR A 304 -11.49 -9.95 -44.30
CA THR A 304 -10.20 -9.45 -44.78
C THR A 304 -10.08 -9.64 -46.30
N ILE A 305 -10.35 -10.85 -46.80
CA ILE A 305 -10.29 -11.18 -48.23
C ILE A 305 -11.30 -10.33 -49.02
N ASN A 306 -12.55 -10.24 -48.56
CA ASN A 306 -13.57 -9.41 -49.20
C ASN A 306 -13.20 -7.93 -49.22
N SER A 307 -12.58 -7.41 -48.16
CA SER A 307 -12.12 -6.02 -48.12
C SER A 307 -11.00 -5.75 -49.12
N LEU A 308 -10.12 -6.73 -49.37
CA LEU A 308 -9.04 -6.62 -50.34
C LEU A 308 -9.56 -6.72 -51.78
N ALA A 309 -10.57 -7.55 -52.01
CA ALA A 309 -11.27 -7.64 -53.29
C ALA A 309 -11.89 -6.29 -53.69
N VAL A 310 -12.51 -5.56 -52.75
CA VAL A 310 -13.21 -4.28 -53.02
C VAL A 310 -12.27 -3.06 -53.07
N LEU A 311 -10.95 -3.23 -52.94
CA LEU A 311 -10.01 -2.12 -53.09
C LEU A 311 -10.08 -1.50 -54.49
N LYS A 312 -9.95 -0.18 -54.56
CA LYS A 312 -9.99 0.62 -55.81
C LYS A 312 -8.82 0.40 -56.78
N TYR A 313 -7.88 -0.51 -56.46
CA TYR A 313 -6.81 -0.86 -57.38
C TYR A 313 -7.38 -1.68 -58.55
N ASP A 314 -6.89 -1.44 -59.77
CA ASP A 314 -7.27 -2.23 -60.95
C ASP A 314 -7.02 -3.73 -60.70
N ASP A 315 -8.08 -4.53 -60.81
CA ASP A 315 -8.04 -5.97 -60.59
C ASP A 315 -7.05 -6.68 -61.52
N LYS A 316 -6.77 -6.12 -62.70
CA LYS A 316 -5.77 -6.66 -63.64
C LYS A 316 -4.34 -6.52 -63.13
N ARG A 317 -4.11 -5.67 -62.13
CA ARG A 317 -2.79 -5.35 -61.57
C ARG A 317 -2.71 -5.64 -60.07
N LYS A 318 -3.72 -6.29 -59.51
CA LYS A 318 -3.82 -6.66 -58.10
C LYS A 318 -3.56 -8.15 -57.92
N LEU A 319 -2.57 -8.49 -57.08
CA LEU A 319 -2.32 -9.86 -56.64
C LEU A 319 -2.57 -9.94 -55.13
N ILE A 320 -3.51 -10.78 -54.70
CA ILE A 320 -3.67 -11.11 -53.28
C ILE A 320 -2.80 -12.34 -52.99
N LEU A 321 -1.78 -12.16 -52.15
CA LEU A 321 -0.87 -13.22 -51.73
C LEU A 321 -1.18 -13.60 -50.28
N ILE A 322 -1.90 -14.70 -50.09
CA ILE A 322 -2.25 -15.20 -48.77
C ILE A 322 -1.20 -16.22 -48.32
N VAL A 323 -0.65 -16.02 -47.14
CA VAL A 323 0.35 -16.89 -46.52
C VAL A 323 -0.23 -17.40 -45.21
N CYS A 324 -0.70 -18.64 -45.22
CA CYS A 324 -1.17 -19.32 -44.02
C CYS A 324 0.00 -19.86 -43.21
N ASP A 325 -0.24 -20.04 -41.92
CA ASP A 325 0.59 -20.88 -41.07
C ASP A 325 0.51 -22.36 -41.48
N GLY A 326 1.26 -23.21 -40.78
CA GLY A 326 1.26 -24.65 -41.02
C GLY A 326 -0.12 -25.28 -40.75
N ASN A 327 -0.21 -26.59 -40.94
CA ASN A 327 -1.44 -27.35 -40.65
C ASN A 327 -1.71 -27.46 -39.13
N ILE A 328 -2.05 -26.34 -38.50
CA ILE A 328 -2.34 -26.19 -37.08
C ILE A 328 -3.80 -25.77 -36.93
N VAL A 329 -4.51 -26.42 -36.02
CA VAL A 329 -5.89 -26.06 -35.69
C VAL A 329 -5.87 -25.03 -34.57
N GLY A 330 -6.34 -23.82 -34.87
CA GLY A 330 -6.49 -22.74 -33.89
C GLY A 330 -7.57 -23.04 -32.86
N SER A 331 -7.46 -22.43 -31.66
CA SER A 331 -8.46 -22.60 -30.61
C SER A 331 -9.83 -22.08 -31.06
N GLY A 332 -10.81 -22.97 -31.19
CA GLY A 332 -12.17 -22.64 -31.62
C GLY A 332 -12.42 -22.77 -33.13
N ASN A 333 -11.49 -23.35 -33.89
CA ASN A 333 -11.67 -23.71 -35.30
C ASN A 333 -11.80 -25.23 -35.46
N ASP A 334 -12.61 -25.68 -36.43
CA ASP A 334 -12.82 -27.10 -36.72
C ASP A 334 -11.80 -27.69 -37.71
N CYS A 335 -11.06 -26.83 -38.42
CA CYS A 335 -10.05 -27.24 -39.39
C CYS A 335 -8.83 -26.28 -39.39
N PRO A 336 -7.69 -26.71 -39.98
CA PRO A 336 -6.50 -25.87 -40.10
C PRO A 336 -6.74 -24.63 -40.97
N THR A 337 -6.05 -23.53 -40.68
CA THR A 337 -6.18 -22.26 -41.41
C THR A 337 -6.02 -22.36 -42.93
N PRO A 338 -5.09 -23.16 -43.50
CA PRO A 338 -5.02 -23.37 -44.95
C PRO A 338 -6.32 -23.93 -45.54
N HIS A 339 -7.01 -24.85 -44.85
CA HIS A 339 -8.28 -25.42 -45.33
C HIS A 339 -9.40 -24.37 -45.29
N ILE A 340 -9.50 -23.60 -44.21
CA ILE A 340 -10.47 -22.51 -44.10
C ILE A 340 -10.31 -21.51 -45.25
N VAL A 341 -9.07 -21.15 -45.59
CA VAL A 341 -8.79 -20.23 -46.71
C VAL A 341 -9.17 -20.85 -48.06
N LEU A 342 -8.85 -22.13 -48.29
CA LEU A 342 -9.23 -22.83 -49.53
C LEU A 342 -10.74 -22.95 -49.68
N ASP A 343 -11.47 -23.17 -48.59
CA ASP A 343 -12.94 -23.20 -48.57
C ASP A 343 -13.54 -21.81 -48.86
N ILE A 344 -12.98 -20.76 -48.24
CA ILE A 344 -13.37 -19.37 -48.49
C ILE A 344 -13.16 -18.99 -49.95
N LEU A 345 -12.05 -19.43 -50.56
CA LEU A 345 -11.72 -19.22 -51.97
C LEU A 345 -12.30 -20.29 -52.91
N GLY A 346 -13.05 -21.24 -52.36
CA GLY A 346 -13.65 -22.43 -52.99
C GLY A 346 -12.76 -23.16 -53.99
N ALA A 347 -11.50 -23.40 -53.62
CA ALA A 347 -10.61 -24.26 -54.39
C ALA A 347 -11.20 -25.67 -54.56
N ASP A 348 -10.83 -26.36 -55.65
CA ASP A 348 -11.27 -27.76 -55.88
C ASP A 348 -10.80 -28.64 -54.71
N PRO A 349 -11.72 -29.32 -53.99
CA PRO A 349 -11.37 -30.21 -52.88
C PRO A 349 -10.44 -31.36 -53.26
N ASN A 350 -10.34 -31.70 -54.55
CA ASN A 350 -9.47 -32.76 -55.05
C ASN A 350 -8.07 -32.26 -55.46
N LEU A 351 -7.84 -30.94 -55.43
CA LEU A 351 -6.56 -30.34 -55.78
C LEU A 351 -5.61 -30.42 -54.58
N ASP A 352 -4.70 -31.40 -54.61
CA ASP A 352 -3.63 -31.53 -53.62
C ASP A 352 -2.24 -31.35 -54.26
N PRO A 353 -1.67 -30.13 -54.27
CA PRO A 353 -0.37 -29.87 -54.85
C PRO A 353 0.77 -30.47 -54.02
N GLU A 354 1.82 -30.89 -54.71
CA GLU A 354 3.03 -31.41 -54.09
C GLU A 354 3.71 -30.32 -53.21
N PRO A 355 4.08 -30.63 -51.95
CA PRO A 355 4.84 -29.70 -51.13
C PRO A 355 6.21 -29.38 -51.75
N LEU A 356 6.55 -28.10 -51.84
CA LEU A 356 7.84 -27.62 -52.36
C LEU A 356 8.75 -27.16 -51.22
N SER A 357 10.03 -27.52 -51.30
CA SER A 357 11.04 -27.13 -50.31
C SER A 357 11.42 -25.65 -50.42
N PHE A 358 11.54 -24.97 -49.29
CA PHE A 358 12.05 -23.62 -49.20
C PHE A 358 12.93 -23.42 -47.95
N VAL A 359 13.77 -22.40 -48.00
CA VAL A 359 14.64 -22.01 -46.88
C VAL A 359 13.97 -20.89 -46.07
N SER A 360 13.71 -21.15 -44.80
CA SER A 360 13.12 -20.20 -43.85
C SER A 360 14.14 -19.62 -42.88
N ILE A 361 13.75 -18.57 -42.15
CA ILE A 361 14.57 -17.86 -41.14
C ILE A 361 14.63 -18.69 -39.82
N GLY A 362 14.89 -20.00 -39.91
CA GLY A 362 15.09 -20.89 -38.76
C GLY A 362 16.57 -21.08 -38.43
N GLU A 363 16.88 -21.84 -37.38
CA GLU A 363 18.25 -22.29 -37.07
C GLU A 363 18.38 -23.81 -37.26
N GLY A 364 19.51 -24.26 -37.81
CA GLY A 364 19.82 -25.67 -38.02
C GLY A 364 18.79 -26.38 -38.89
N ALA A 365 18.31 -27.54 -38.42
CA ALA A 365 17.32 -28.35 -39.16
C ALA A 365 15.97 -27.65 -39.40
N ARG A 366 15.67 -26.55 -38.69
CA ARG A 366 14.43 -25.76 -38.86
C ARG A 366 14.50 -24.75 -40.00
N GLN A 367 15.62 -24.65 -40.70
CA GLN A 367 15.76 -23.82 -41.91
C GLN A 367 15.10 -24.42 -43.13
N HIS A 368 14.96 -25.74 -43.19
CA HIS A 368 14.37 -26.42 -44.32
C HIS A 368 12.88 -26.70 -44.06
N ASN A 369 12.00 -25.99 -44.76
CA ASN A 369 10.56 -26.16 -44.65
C ASN A 369 9.93 -26.49 -46.01
N MET A 370 8.69 -26.98 -45.99
CA MET A 370 7.93 -27.34 -47.19
C MET A 370 6.63 -26.55 -47.22
N ALA A 371 6.23 -26.04 -48.38
CA ALA A 371 4.98 -25.30 -48.57
C ALA A 371 4.20 -25.86 -49.76
N LYS A 372 2.87 -25.94 -49.62
CA LYS A 372 1.95 -26.17 -50.73
C LYS A 372 1.55 -24.84 -51.32
N VAL A 373 1.62 -24.71 -52.64
CA VAL A 373 1.29 -23.46 -53.35
C VAL A 373 0.03 -23.68 -54.17
N TYR A 374 -0.96 -22.84 -53.92
CA TYR A 374 -2.21 -22.79 -54.65
C TYR A 374 -2.25 -21.48 -55.44
N SER A 375 -2.69 -21.55 -56.69
CA SER A 375 -2.88 -20.38 -57.54
C SER A 375 -4.25 -20.44 -58.18
N GLY A 376 -4.98 -19.33 -58.11
CA GLY A 376 -6.28 -19.16 -58.73
C GLY A 376 -6.40 -17.77 -59.33
N ARG A 377 -7.37 -17.60 -60.23
CA ARG A 377 -7.78 -16.29 -60.73
C ARG A 377 -9.25 -16.12 -60.40
N GLU A 378 -9.58 -14.99 -59.78
CA GLU A 378 -10.96 -14.61 -59.58
C GLU A 378 -11.62 -14.40 -60.96
N ALA A 379 -12.73 -15.08 -61.21
CA ALA A 379 -13.52 -14.91 -62.41
C ALA A 379 -14.76 -14.09 -62.07
N ASP A 380 -15.09 -13.10 -62.89
CA ASP A 380 -16.34 -12.35 -62.78
C ASP A 380 -17.52 -13.32 -62.87
N ARG A 381 -18.21 -13.54 -61.74
CA ARG A 381 -19.46 -14.30 -61.71
C ARG A 381 -20.63 -13.34 -61.87
N GLU A 382 -21.38 -13.50 -62.97
CA GLU A 382 -22.73 -12.96 -63.05
C GLU A 382 -23.57 -13.52 -61.89
N VAL A 383 -24.19 -12.62 -61.12
CA VAL A 383 -24.99 -12.95 -59.94
C VAL A 383 -26.21 -13.77 -60.34
N THR A 384 -26.07 -15.10 -60.41
CA THR A 384 -27.20 -16.04 -60.37
C THR A 384 -26.84 -17.29 -59.58
N SER A 385 -27.49 -17.42 -58.43
CA SER A 385 -27.68 -18.59 -57.56
C SER A 385 -26.67 -19.75 -57.59
N ARG A 386 -26.07 -19.97 -56.40
CA ARG A 386 -25.37 -21.15 -55.84
C ARG A 386 -23.85 -21.01 -55.74
N LYS A 387 -23.42 -21.12 -54.48
CA LYS A 387 -22.04 -21.12 -54.00
C LYS A 387 -21.25 -22.28 -54.62
N SER A 388 -20.24 -21.92 -55.38
CA SER A 388 -18.95 -22.60 -55.52
C SER A 388 -17.95 -21.51 -55.90
N TRP A 389 -16.64 -21.69 -55.75
CA TRP A 389 -15.69 -20.83 -56.45
C TRP A 389 -15.21 -21.52 -57.72
#